data_AF-A0A6P5BC10-F1
#
_entry.id   AF-A0A6P5BC10-F1
#
_cell.length_a   1.000
_cell.length_b   1.000
_cell.length_c   1.000
_cell.angle_alpha   90.00
_cell.angle_beta   90.00
_cell.angle_gamma   90.00
#
_symmetry.space_group_name_H-M   'P 1'
#
loop_
_entity.id
_entity.type
_entity.pdbx_description
1 polymer ?
#
loop_
_entity_poly.entity_id
_entity_poly.type
_entity_poly.pdbx_seq_one_letter_code
_entity_poly.pdbx_strand_id
1 'polypeptide(L)'
;MGTRALRRPYFFPLLLLLLLCGESPPVGGCNEKRMLAMLPRCGKTFAEKMKKVEVWKWCNLSEFIVYYESFTNCTEVETNVVGCYWPNPLAESFIASVHRQFFQNCSVDRQDWEDPPDEILIPLITVPVLLTIAMTGVVVWRSKHTEQVL
;
A
#
# COMPACT_ATOMS: atom_id res chain seq x y z
N MET A 1 -44.38 -25.90 -37.35
CA MET A 1 -43.33 -26.54 -36.52
C MET A 1 -42.21 -25.53 -36.31
N GLY A 2 -42.20 -24.83 -35.17
CA GLY A 2 -41.13 -23.91 -34.79
C GLY A 2 -40.48 -24.40 -33.51
N THR A 3 -39.23 -24.84 -33.59
CA THR A 3 -38.44 -25.30 -32.44
C THR A 3 -37.61 -24.15 -31.88
N ARG A 4 -38.02 -23.64 -30.71
CA ARG A 4 -37.23 -22.70 -29.91
C ARG A 4 -36.07 -23.47 -29.27
N ALA A 5 -34.83 -23.14 -29.65
CA ALA A 5 -33.63 -23.63 -28.99
C ALA A 5 -33.46 -22.94 -27.62
N LEU A 6 -33.58 -23.73 -26.55
CA LEU A 6 -33.40 -23.28 -25.18
C LEU A 6 -31.91 -23.04 -24.91
N ARG A 7 -31.47 -21.79 -24.95
CA ARG A 7 -30.10 -21.36 -24.59
C ARG A 7 -29.94 -21.50 -23.06
N ARG A 8 -29.50 -22.68 -22.61
CA ARG A 8 -29.32 -23.01 -21.18
C ARG A 8 -27.97 -22.45 -20.66
N PRO A 9 -27.93 -21.86 -19.46
CA PRO A 9 -26.84 -21.01 -18.99
C PRO A 9 -25.72 -21.86 -18.37
N TYR A 10 -24.82 -22.38 -19.22
CA TYR A 10 -23.64 -23.15 -18.77
C TYR A 10 -22.36 -22.30 -18.68
N PHE A 11 -22.47 -20.97 -18.77
CA PHE A 11 -21.30 -20.08 -18.76
C PHE A 11 -20.83 -19.67 -17.35
N PHE A 12 -21.72 -19.73 -16.36
CA PHE A 12 -21.44 -19.35 -14.98
C PHE A 12 -20.62 -20.36 -14.15
N PRO A 13 -20.75 -21.70 -14.30
CA PRO A 13 -19.98 -22.63 -13.47
C PRO A 13 -18.51 -22.70 -13.89
N LEU A 14 -18.20 -22.47 -15.17
CA LEU A 14 -16.81 -22.51 -15.66
C LEU A 14 -15.96 -21.36 -15.12
N LEU A 15 -16.55 -20.17 -14.98
CA LEU A 15 -15.88 -18.99 -14.43
C LEU A 15 -15.64 -19.12 -12.92
N LEU A 16 -16.54 -19.81 -12.21
CA LEU A 16 -16.41 -20.06 -10.77
C LEU A 16 -15.34 -21.13 -10.45
N LEU A 17 -15.14 -22.11 -11.34
CA LEU A 17 -14.07 -23.11 -11.25
C LEU A 17 -12.68 -22.50 -11.51
N LEU A 18 -12.57 -21.53 -12.42
CA LEU A 18 -11.31 -20.82 -12.69
C LEU A 18 -10.88 -19.90 -11.54
N LEU A 19 -11.83 -19.35 -10.77
CA LEU A 19 -11.54 -18.52 -9.59
C LEU A 19 -11.07 -19.32 -8.37
N LEU A 20 -11.36 -20.63 -8.31
CA LEU A 20 -11.00 -21.52 -7.20
C LEU A 20 -9.69 -22.29 -7.44
N CYS A 21 -9.22 -22.38 -8.69
CA CYS A 21 -7.90 -22.89 -9.03
C CYS A 21 -6.94 -21.72 -9.30
N GLY A 22 -6.66 -20.93 -8.28
CA GLY A 22 -5.33 -20.33 -8.19
C GLY A 22 -4.35 -21.47 -7.96
N GLU A 23 -3.74 -22.00 -9.02
CA GLU A 23 -2.59 -22.88 -8.92
C GLU A 23 -1.51 -22.13 -8.15
N SER A 24 -1.46 -22.38 -6.84
CA SER A 24 -0.30 -22.04 -6.05
C SER A 24 0.84 -22.89 -6.63
N PRO A 25 1.99 -22.28 -6.99
CA PRO A 25 3.14 -23.06 -7.45
C PRO A 25 3.45 -24.16 -6.41
N PRO A 26 4.01 -25.31 -6.82
CA PRO A 26 4.27 -26.42 -5.92
C PRO A 26 5.20 -25.94 -4.79
N VAL A 27 4.62 -25.69 -3.61
CA VAL A 27 5.35 -25.26 -2.43
C VAL A 27 6.15 -26.46 -1.95
N GLY A 28 7.42 -26.53 -2.32
CA GLY A 28 8.41 -27.13 -1.43
C GLY A 28 8.24 -26.40 -0.09
N GLY A 29 7.89 -27.15 0.97
CA GLY A 29 7.51 -26.55 2.25
C GLY A 29 8.48 -25.48 2.73
N CYS A 30 7.95 -24.38 3.29
CA CYS A 30 8.74 -23.32 3.89
C CYS A 30 9.62 -23.88 5.01
N ASN A 31 10.94 -23.72 4.89
CA ASN A 31 11.90 -24.15 5.90
C ASN A 31 12.33 -22.99 6.80
N GLU A 32 11.50 -22.70 7.82
CA GLU A 32 11.70 -21.59 8.76
C GLU A 32 13.04 -21.67 9.51
N LYS A 33 13.48 -22.88 9.90
CA LYS A 33 14.78 -23.05 10.59
C LYS A 33 15.95 -22.63 9.71
N ARG A 34 15.88 -22.97 8.41
CA ARG A 34 16.88 -22.54 7.43
C ARG A 34 16.79 -21.04 7.18
N MET A 35 15.58 -20.48 7.15
CA MET A 35 15.36 -19.03 7.05
C MET A 35 16.06 -18.28 8.19
N LEU A 36 15.86 -18.70 9.44
CA LEU A 36 16.50 -18.10 10.62
C LEU A 36 18.03 -18.18 10.57
N ALA A 37 18.59 -19.22 9.95
CA ALA A 37 20.03 -19.35 9.77
C ALA A 37 20.59 -18.44 8.67
N MET A 38 19.79 -18.14 7.63
CA MET A 38 20.21 -17.37 6.45
C MET A 38 20.05 -15.86 6.64
N LEU A 39 18.91 -15.40 7.18
CA LEU A 39 18.59 -13.97 7.36
C LEU A 39 19.70 -13.14 8.04
N PRO A 40 20.40 -13.63 9.09
CA PRO A 40 21.50 -12.89 9.73
C PRO A 40 22.62 -12.47 8.78
N ARG A 41 22.81 -13.16 7.64
CA ARG A 41 23.80 -12.77 6.62
C ARG A 41 23.44 -11.43 5.96
N CYS A 42 22.16 -11.20 5.68
CA CYS A 42 21.67 -9.93 5.14
C CYS A 42 21.90 -8.80 6.15
N GLY A 43 21.57 -9.06 7.43
CA GLY A 43 21.78 -8.09 8.52
C GLY A 43 23.26 -7.74 8.74
N LYS A 44 24.17 -8.73 8.71
CA LYS A 44 25.62 -8.48 8.77
C LYS A 44 26.10 -7.62 7.60
N THR A 45 25.64 -7.91 6.39
CA THR A 45 25.99 -7.14 5.19
C THR A 45 25.49 -5.70 5.30
N PHE A 46 24.28 -5.50 5.81
CA PHE A 46 23.73 -4.19 6.10
C PHE A 46 24.58 -3.44 7.15
N ALA A 47 24.95 -4.10 8.25
CA ALA A 47 25.80 -3.53 9.29
C ALA A 47 27.16 -3.05 8.74
N GLU A 48 27.79 -3.82 7.85
CA GLU A 48 29.03 -3.41 7.18
C GLU A 48 28.83 -2.20 6.26
N LYS A 49 27.70 -2.13 5.54
CA LYS A 49 27.36 -0.95 4.72
C LYS A 49 27.10 0.28 5.60
N MET A 50 26.43 0.11 6.73
CA MET A 50 26.14 1.19 7.68
C MET A 50 27.39 1.78 8.33
N LYS A 51 28.53 1.08 8.37
CA LYS A 51 29.81 1.67 8.80
C LYS A 51 30.30 2.80 7.89
N LYS A 52 29.82 2.87 6.64
CA LYS A 52 30.13 3.96 5.71
C LYS A 52 29.30 5.22 5.97
N VAL A 53 28.22 5.09 6.74
CA VAL A 53 27.32 6.18 7.12
C VAL A 53 27.68 6.63 8.53
N GLU A 54 27.94 7.91 8.70
CA GLU A 54 28.24 8.50 10.00
C GLU A 54 27.05 8.33 10.95
N VAL A 55 27.32 8.07 12.23
CA VAL A 55 26.28 7.72 13.24
C VAL A 55 25.21 8.82 13.35
N TRP A 56 25.58 10.09 13.26
CA TRP A 56 24.63 11.21 13.32
C TRP A 56 23.73 11.32 12.09
N LYS A 57 24.04 10.61 11.00
CA LYS A 57 23.23 10.55 9.77
C LYS A 57 22.31 9.34 9.71
N TRP A 58 22.31 8.47 10.72
CA TRP A 58 21.47 7.26 10.72
C TRP A 58 19.97 7.56 10.68
N CYS A 59 19.53 8.74 11.11
CA CYS A 59 18.12 9.13 11.03
C CYS A 59 17.73 9.82 9.72
N ASN A 60 18.68 10.01 8.78
CA ASN A 60 18.39 10.55 7.45
C ASN A 60 18.23 9.41 6.45
N LEU A 61 16.98 9.14 6.05
CA LEU A 61 16.65 8.05 5.11
C LEU A 61 17.47 8.13 3.81
N SER A 62 17.71 9.33 3.28
CA SER A 62 18.43 9.53 2.02
C SER A 62 19.88 9.04 2.06
N GLU A 63 20.50 8.98 3.24
CA GLU A 63 21.89 8.57 3.41
C GLU A 63 22.09 7.05 3.32
N PHE A 64 21.05 6.26 3.63
CA PHE A 64 21.16 4.80 3.70
C PHE A 64 20.09 4.02 2.92
N ILE A 65 19.16 4.71 2.22
CA ILE A 65 18.05 4.08 1.50
C ILE A 65 18.52 2.97 0.54
N VAL A 66 19.60 3.20 -0.21
CA VAL A 66 20.15 2.20 -1.15
C VAL A 66 20.70 0.97 -0.42
N TYR A 67 21.25 1.14 0.79
CA TYR A 67 21.73 0.03 1.60
C TYR A 67 20.57 -0.75 2.22
N TYR A 68 19.51 -0.05 2.62
CA TYR A 68 18.30 -0.64 3.16
C TYR A 68 17.52 -1.42 2.09
N GLU A 69 17.39 -0.89 0.87
CA GLU A 69 16.79 -1.59 -0.27
C GLU A 69 17.56 -2.88 -0.61
N SER A 70 18.90 -2.81 -0.63
CA SER A 70 19.73 -4.00 -0.80
C SER A 70 19.56 -5.01 0.33
N PHE A 71 19.29 -4.55 1.55
CA PHE A 71 19.00 -5.41 2.70
C PHE A 71 17.64 -6.11 2.55
N THR A 72 16.58 -5.37 2.21
CA THR A 72 15.24 -5.94 2.03
C THR A 72 15.21 -6.93 0.86
N ASN A 73 15.85 -6.60 -0.27
CA ASN A 73 15.99 -7.52 -1.40
C ASN A 73 16.74 -8.80 -1.02
N CYS A 74 17.83 -8.70 -0.24
CA CYS A 74 18.50 -9.88 0.32
C CYS A 74 17.55 -10.74 1.17
N THR A 75 16.74 -10.12 2.05
CA THR A 75 15.78 -10.88 2.87
C THR A 75 14.70 -11.56 2.02
N GLU A 76 14.23 -10.91 0.96
CA GLU A 76 13.26 -11.48 0.02
C GLU A 76 13.84 -12.69 -0.71
N VAL A 77 15.04 -12.55 -1.27
CA VAL A 77 15.74 -13.65 -1.95
C VAL A 77 15.97 -14.84 -1.02
N GLU A 78 16.52 -14.62 0.17
CA GLU A 78 16.78 -15.72 1.13
C GLU A 78 15.47 -16.39 1.57
N THR A 79 14.39 -15.63 1.71
CA THR A 79 13.05 -16.15 2.07
C THR A 79 12.47 -17.02 0.94
N ASN A 80 12.56 -16.54 -0.30
CA ASN A 80 12.09 -17.28 -1.48
C ASN A 80 12.92 -18.55 -1.73
N VAL A 81 14.24 -18.51 -1.50
CA VAL A 81 15.15 -19.67 -1.65
C VAL A 81 14.78 -20.83 -0.72
N VAL A 82 14.25 -20.52 0.47
CA VAL A 82 13.81 -21.54 1.45
C VAL A 82 12.33 -21.94 1.31
N GLY A 83 11.66 -21.48 0.25
CA GLY A 83 10.25 -21.80 -0.05
C GLY A 83 9.25 -21.06 0.82
N CYS A 84 9.65 -19.97 1.47
CA CYS A 84 8.76 -19.12 2.26
C CYS A 84 8.33 -17.89 1.43
N TYR A 85 7.15 -17.34 1.71
CA TYR A 85 6.70 -16.10 1.07
C TYR A 85 7.30 -14.89 1.78
N TRP A 86 7.48 -13.78 1.05
CA TRP A 86 7.89 -12.49 1.61
C TRP A 86 6.80 -11.44 1.37
N PRO A 87 6.43 -10.60 2.34
CA PRO A 87 6.89 -10.58 3.73
C PRO A 87 6.23 -11.69 4.58
N ASN A 88 6.84 -12.08 5.70
CA ASN A 88 6.27 -13.02 6.69
C ASN A 88 6.70 -12.62 8.13
N PRO A 89 6.11 -13.20 9.19
CA PRO A 89 6.40 -12.81 10.58
C PRO A 89 7.86 -12.99 11.02
N LEU A 90 8.59 -13.98 10.47
CA LEU A 90 10.02 -14.14 10.75
C LEU A 90 10.83 -13.00 10.10
N ALA A 91 10.53 -12.64 8.85
CA ALA A 91 11.18 -11.53 8.18
C ALA A 91 10.87 -10.19 8.90
N GLU A 92 9.60 -9.99 9.28
CA GLU A 92 9.16 -8.78 9.99
C GLU A 92 9.87 -8.62 11.34
N SER A 93 9.91 -9.66 12.16
CA SER A 93 10.60 -9.63 13.46
C SER A 93 12.11 -9.41 13.31
N PHE A 94 12.73 -10.00 12.29
CA PHE A 94 14.14 -9.77 11.99
C PHE A 94 14.42 -8.33 11.56
N ILE A 95 13.62 -7.78 10.63
CA ILE A 95 13.72 -6.39 10.18
C ILE A 95 13.51 -5.43 11.36
N ALA A 96 12.51 -5.68 12.21
CA ALA A 96 12.25 -4.89 13.41
C ALA A 96 13.45 -4.92 14.39
N SER A 97 14.13 -6.06 14.54
CA SER A 97 15.34 -6.16 15.35
C SER A 97 16.49 -5.32 14.79
N VAL A 98 16.69 -5.32 13.46
CA VAL A 98 17.69 -4.46 12.80
C VAL A 98 17.33 -2.99 12.99
N HIS A 99 16.06 -2.63 12.84
CA HIS A 99 15.57 -1.26 13.08
C HIS A 99 15.86 -0.79 14.50
N ARG A 100 15.59 -1.62 15.51
CA ARG A 100 15.93 -1.29 16.90
C ARG A 100 17.44 -1.12 17.11
N GLN A 101 18.27 -1.91 16.44
CA GLN A 101 19.73 -1.82 16.60
C GLN A 101 20.31 -0.51 16.04
N PHE A 102 19.85 -0.05 14.87
CA PHE A 102 20.42 1.12 14.19
C PHE A 102 19.62 2.41 14.42
N PHE A 103 18.30 2.33 14.63
CA PHE A 103 17.41 3.51 14.58
C PHE A 103 16.61 3.74 15.86
N GLN A 104 16.93 3.08 16.98
CA GLN A 104 16.19 3.23 18.26
C GLN A 104 16.03 4.68 18.76
N ASN A 105 16.98 5.55 18.45
CA ASN A 105 16.99 6.95 18.90
C ASN A 105 16.52 7.93 17.82
N CYS A 106 16.03 7.43 16.69
CA CYS A 106 15.50 8.27 15.63
C CYS A 106 14.03 8.59 15.90
N SER A 107 13.69 9.87 15.93
CA SER A 107 12.29 10.33 15.89
C SER A 107 11.80 10.32 14.45
N VAL A 108 10.63 9.74 14.21
CA VAL A 108 9.92 9.93 12.95
C VAL A 108 9.10 11.20 13.09
N ASP A 109 9.48 12.24 12.36
CA ASP A 109 8.61 13.40 12.19
C ASP A 109 7.46 12.96 11.27
N ARG A 110 6.37 12.51 11.88
CA ARG A 110 5.16 12.25 11.13
C ARG A 110 4.51 13.59 10.93
N GLN A 111 4.61 14.10 9.70
CA GLN A 111 3.61 15.03 9.23
C GLN A 111 2.28 14.27 9.32
N ASP A 112 1.45 14.62 10.30
CA ASP A 112 0.10 14.08 10.42
C ASP A 112 -0.69 14.55 9.20
N TRP A 113 -0.69 13.71 8.17
CA TRP A 113 -1.60 13.79 7.04
C TRP A 113 -2.97 13.27 7.47
N GLU A 114 -3.53 13.90 8.50
CA GLU A 114 -4.89 13.65 8.94
C GLU A 114 -5.81 14.66 8.26
N ASP A 115 -7.03 14.21 7.96
CA ASP A 115 -8.08 15.11 7.50
C ASP A 115 -8.34 16.17 8.60
N PRO A 116 -8.63 17.42 8.22
CA PRO A 116 -9.01 18.42 9.20
C PRO A 116 -10.28 17.96 9.93
N PRO A 117 -10.49 18.40 11.18
CA PRO A 117 -11.67 18.02 11.95
C PRO A 117 -12.97 18.36 11.20
N ASP A 118 -13.98 17.52 11.36
CA ASP A 118 -15.28 17.62 10.66
C ASP A 118 -15.93 19.00 10.80
N GLU A 119 -15.71 19.67 11.93
CA GLU A 119 -16.17 21.03 12.21
C GLU A 119 -15.66 22.07 11.20
N ILE A 120 -14.50 21.84 10.59
CA ILE A 120 -13.89 22.69 9.57
C ILE A 120 -14.16 22.13 8.17
N LEU A 121 -14.05 20.79 8.02
CA LEU A 121 -14.21 20.11 6.73
C LEU A 121 -15.63 20.27 6.16
N ILE A 122 -16.66 20.08 6.98
CA ILE A 122 -18.05 20.10 6.53
C ILE A 122 -18.47 21.50 6.04
N PRO A 123 -18.20 22.60 6.76
CA PRO A 123 -18.48 23.95 6.24
C PRO A 123 -17.69 24.27 4.97
N LEU A 124 -16.44 23.83 4.87
CA LEU A 124 -15.60 24.06 3.69
C LEU A 124 -16.18 23.43 2.42
N ILE A 125 -16.89 22.29 2.55
CA ILE A 125 -17.61 21.63 1.46
C ILE A 125 -19.00 22.26 1.25
N THR A 126 -19.73 22.53 2.33
CA THR A 126 -21.13 22.95 2.26
C THR A 126 -21.29 24.38 1.72
N VAL A 127 -20.42 25.31 2.13
CA VAL A 127 -20.51 26.73 1.73
C VAL A 127 -20.39 26.91 0.20
N PRO A 128 -19.38 26.35 -0.49
CA PRO A 128 -19.29 26.43 -1.96
C PRO A 128 -20.50 25.80 -2.67
N VAL A 129 -21.04 24.69 -2.16
CA VAL A 129 -22.22 24.04 -2.75
C VAL A 129 -23.46 24.94 -2.63
N LEU A 130 -23.69 25.51 -1.46
CA LEU A 130 -24.82 26.44 -1.27
C LEU A 130 -24.66 27.71 -2.12
N LEU A 131 -23.44 28.23 -2.24
CA LEU A 131 -23.15 29.40 -3.08
C LEU A 131 -23.42 29.12 -4.57
N THR A 132 -23.05 27.94 -5.09
CA THR A 132 -23.34 27.58 -6.48
C THR A 132 -24.85 27.44 -6.73
N ILE A 133 -25.59 26.84 -5.81
CA ILE A 133 -27.06 26.76 -5.88
C ILE A 133 -27.69 28.17 -5.83
N ALA A 134 -27.21 29.05 -4.97
CA ALA A 134 -27.70 30.43 -4.88
C ALA A 134 -27.42 31.20 -6.18
N MET A 135 -26.19 31.14 -6.70
CA MET A 135 -25.81 31.85 -7.93
C MET A 135 -26.58 31.36 -9.15
N THR A 136 -26.76 30.04 -9.29
CA THR A 136 -27.59 29.47 -10.37
C THR A 136 -29.05 29.93 -10.25
N GLY A 137 -29.61 29.96 -9.04
CA GLY A 137 -30.94 30.53 -8.78
C GLY A 137 -31.06 32.00 -9.20
N VAL A 138 -30.05 32.82 -8.87
CA VAL A 138 -30.01 34.24 -9.27
C VAL A 138 -29.94 34.40 -10.78
N VAL A 139 -29.13 33.60 -11.47
CA VAL A 139 -29.02 33.62 -12.93
C VAL A 139 -30.36 33.26 -13.58
N VAL A 140 -31.00 32.16 -13.14
CA VAL A 140 -32.30 31.73 -13.67
C VAL A 140 -33.37 32.80 -13.45
N TRP A 141 -33.41 33.42 -12.27
CA TRP A 141 -34.30 34.53 -11.99
C TRP A 141 -34.07 35.67 -12.99
N ARG A 142 -32.82 36.17 -13.07
CA ARG A 142 -32.48 37.31 -13.93
C ARG A 142 -32.78 37.03 -15.40
N SER A 143 -32.46 35.85 -15.91
CA SER A 143 -32.80 35.45 -17.27
C SER A 143 -34.31 35.51 -17.50
N LYS A 144 -35.13 34.91 -16.61
CA LYS A 144 -36.59 34.93 -16.76
C LYS A 144 -37.18 36.34 -16.73
N HIS A 145 -36.69 37.22 -15.86
CA HIS A 145 -37.19 38.59 -15.80
C HIS A 145 -36.71 39.47 -16.95
N THR A 146 -35.55 39.18 -17.54
CA THR A 146 -35.06 39.92 -18.72
C THR A 146 -35.86 39.55 -19.97
N GLU A 147 -36.22 38.27 -20.13
CA GLU A 147 -37.14 37.78 -21.19
C GLU A 147 -38.57 38.37 -21.08
N GLN A 148 -39.02 38.77 -19.90
CA GLN A 148 -40.34 39.38 -19.70
C GLN A 148 -40.36 40.90 -19.95
N VAL A 149 -39.20 41.55 -20.02
CA VAL A 149 -39.06 43.00 -20.14
C VAL A 149 -38.69 43.43 -21.58
N LEU A 150 -38.24 42.49 -22.42
CA LEU A 150 -38.07 42.66 -23.87
C LEU A 150 -39.34 42.26 -24.63
#